data_AF-A0A4Z0D7I6-F1
#
_entry.id   AF-A0A4Z0D7I6-F1
#
_cell.length_a   1.000
_cell.length_b   1.000
_cell.length_c   1.000
_cell.angle_alpha   90.00
_cell.angle_beta   90.00
_cell.angle_gamma   90.00
#
_symmetry.space_group_name_H-M   'P 1'
#
loop_
_entity.id
_entity.type
_entity.pdbx_description
1 polymer ?
#
loop_
_entity_poly.entity_id
_entity_poly.type
_entity_poly.pdbx_seq_one_letter_code
_entity_poly.pdbx_strand_id
1 'polypeptide(L)'
;MIDVLMGKNFADLVLLNGNVINVITKEIYKADIAIKGKYILLVGDCSSLIGPNTVKVDVKDKYLSPGFIDSHMHFESSMLTITEFSRLSIPSGTTTLVADPHEIGNALGPVGIKAMADEIDNVPNKVFLVVPALTPDSPSLETAGCDINSKDMEDLLNYKHIIGIGELQGFSNARHVFNNTPEIIDDLLSSTMYAKSKNMVVDGNAPELFGNELAAHILATGGKCSCHETTTKEEAVEKLRQGVYLFMREGSTQKNMSECIKAVTEENMDSRRCILATDDMLANDLETLGHMNEIIRRTISEGVSPVEAIQMATINPATYFGLSEVGCLAPGKHADIAVIDDLNNMNVSACFIDGKLVAINGKMIINIPSYTYPDSVKNSVKRNHISEKDLEIRTEESQKKVRCIKLIPDQNLTGKYEPIINAKNGILLPDMNNDILEIACIERYGRNNNIGKAYVTGFGLKNGAIAESVAHDTHNLIVVGTNLKDMATAINAVIDMGGGLAASQNGRIISQLRLPVGGLITDELNGHQVSEKIYEIEKIVSEQLHCIVHSPFMHLSFLALSTSPEWKITDKGLIDVNNFKVLSPIAE
;
A
#
# COMPACT_ATOMS: atom_id res chain seq x y z
N MET A 1 -11.29 11.20 35.52
CA MET A 1 -9.89 11.64 35.31
C MET A 1 -9.54 12.82 36.22
N ILE A 2 -10.28 13.93 36.17
CA ILE A 2 -10.03 15.09 37.05
C ILE A 2 -10.03 14.70 38.53
N ASP A 3 -10.99 13.90 39.00
CA ASP A 3 -11.03 13.41 40.40
C ASP A 3 -9.84 12.54 40.80
N VAL A 4 -9.12 11.95 39.83
CA VAL A 4 -7.88 11.21 40.07
C VAL A 4 -6.71 12.17 40.29
N LEU A 5 -6.64 13.25 39.51
CA LEU A 5 -5.59 14.24 39.62
C LEU A 5 -5.76 15.20 40.82
N MET A 6 -7.00 15.56 41.15
CA MET A 6 -7.32 16.58 42.15
C MET A 6 -7.85 16.01 43.48
N GLY A 7 -8.18 14.72 43.50
CA GLY A 7 -8.81 14.05 44.65
C GLY A 7 -7.92 13.00 45.30
N LYS A 8 -8.55 12.02 45.98
CA LYS A 8 -7.88 10.86 46.61
C LYS A 8 -8.11 9.57 45.82
N ASN A 9 -8.09 9.65 44.49
CA ASN A 9 -8.20 8.48 43.61
C ASN A 9 -6.86 8.20 42.92
N PHE A 10 -6.72 7.03 42.30
CA PHE A 10 -5.46 6.55 41.76
C PHE A 10 -5.56 6.14 40.28
N ALA A 11 -4.42 6.17 39.60
CA ALA A 11 -4.25 5.69 38.23
C ALA A 11 -4.42 4.15 38.17
N ASP A 12 -4.78 3.63 37.00
CA ASP A 12 -4.87 2.19 36.77
C ASP A 12 -3.47 1.62 36.51
N LEU A 13 -2.65 2.34 35.73
CA LEU A 13 -1.28 2.00 35.36
C LEU A 13 -0.37 3.22 35.52
N VAL A 14 0.85 3.01 36.00
CA VAL A 14 1.94 4.00 35.95
C VAL A 14 3.19 3.36 35.37
N LEU A 15 3.71 3.95 34.31
CA LEU A 15 5.04 3.65 33.74
C LEU A 15 6.07 4.52 34.46
N LEU A 16 7.01 3.91 35.17
CA LEU A 16 7.95 4.60 36.05
C LEU A 16 9.34 4.76 35.41
N ASN A 17 10.00 5.88 35.68
CA ASN A 17 11.41 6.14 35.35
C ASN A 17 11.76 6.13 33.84
N GLY A 18 10.79 6.41 32.96
CA GLY A 18 11.01 6.41 31.51
C GLY A 18 11.72 7.67 30.99
N ASN A 19 12.37 7.56 29.84
CA ASN A 19 12.79 8.71 29.04
C ASN A 19 11.68 9.04 28.03
N VAL A 20 10.83 10.01 28.35
CA VAL A 20 9.68 10.38 27.51
C VAL A 20 10.14 11.18 26.30
N ILE A 21 9.77 10.73 25.11
CA ILE A 21 10.00 11.43 23.85
C ILE A 21 8.86 12.40 23.64
N ASN A 22 9.12 13.69 23.83
CA ASN A 22 8.13 14.72 23.61
C ASN A 22 8.27 15.29 22.20
N VAL A 23 7.44 14.75 21.31
CA VAL A 23 7.33 15.14 19.90
C VAL A 23 6.73 16.54 19.70
N ILE A 24 6.21 17.20 20.75
CA ILE A 24 5.70 18.57 20.68
C ILE A 24 6.85 19.56 20.86
N THR A 25 7.70 19.34 21.87
CA THR A 25 8.81 20.25 22.23
C THR A 25 10.16 19.81 21.65
N LYS A 26 10.20 18.68 20.94
CA LYS A 26 11.39 18.09 20.31
C LYS A 26 12.49 17.79 21.33
N GLU A 27 12.14 17.18 22.46
CA GLU A 27 13.08 16.85 23.53
C GLU A 27 12.83 15.44 24.12
N ILE A 28 13.81 14.94 24.87
CA ILE A 28 13.71 13.70 25.65
C ILE A 28 14.02 14.04 27.10
N TYR A 29 13.13 13.68 28.03
CA TYR A 29 13.33 13.94 29.46
C TYR A 29 12.82 12.79 30.34
N LYS A 30 13.32 12.71 31.57
CA LYS A 30 12.88 11.71 32.53
C LYS A 30 11.53 12.07 33.12
N ALA A 31 10.58 11.16 33.03
CA ALA A 31 9.26 11.30 33.62
C ALA A 31 8.55 9.95 33.76
N ASP A 32 7.53 9.91 34.62
CA ASP A 32 6.57 8.83 34.67
C ASP A 32 5.36 9.16 33.79
N ILE A 33 4.59 8.14 33.40
CA ILE A 33 3.31 8.29 32.70
C ILE A 33 2.22 7.58 33.49
N ALA A 34 1.24 8.34 34.00
CA ALA A 34 0.06 7.79 34.66
C ALA A 34 -1.11 7.65 33.68
N ILE A 35 -1.81 6.52 33.75
CA ILE A 35 -2.87 6.13 32.81
C ILE A 35 -4.13 5.73 33.58
N LYS A 36 -5.31 6.14 33.08
CA LYS A 36 -6.63 5.75 33.60
C LYS A 36 -7.54 5.33 32.46
N GLY A 37 -8.01 4.09 32.48
CA GLY A 37 -8.63 3.45 31.32
C GLY A 37 -7.67 3.52 30.13
N LYS A 38 -8.13 4.13 29.03
CA LYS A 38 -7.33 4.34 27.83
C LYS A 38 -6.58 5.66 27.77
N TYR A 39 -6.74 6.54 28.76
CA TYR A 39 -6.24 7.92 28.68
C TYR A 39 -4.99 8.13 29.52
N ILE A 40 -4.05 8.91 28.98
CA ILE A 40 -2.94 9.48 29.73
C ILE A 40 -3.49 10.57 30.66
N LEU A 41 -3.15 10.50 31.95
CA LEU A 41 -3.52 11.49 32.96
C LEU A 41 -2.44 12.57 33.12
N LEU A 42 -1.19 12.14 33.25
CA LEU A 42 -0.05 12.98 33.59
C LEU A 42 1.22 12.37 33.01
N VAL A 43 2.08 13.23 32.49
CA VAL A 43 3.48 12.94 32.16
C VAL A 43 4.33 13.80 33.08
N GLY A 44 5.06 13.19 34.00
CA GLY A 44 5.80 13.89 35.05
C GLY A 44 5.91 13.06 36.33
N ASP A 45 5.90 13.71 37.50
CA ASP A 45 5.87 13.01 38.80
C ASP A 45 4.49 12.41 39.06
N CYS A 46 4.40 11.07 39.01
CA CYS A 46 3.15 10.34 39.21
C CYS A 46 3.04 9.72 40.61
N SER A 47 3.93 10.04 41.55
CA SER A 47 3.99 9.42 42.88
C SER A 47 2.68 9.51 43.66
N SER A 48 1.98 10.65 43.56
CA SER A 48 0.69 10.89 44.21
C SER A 48 -0.48 10.11 43.59
N LEU A 49 -0.30 9.58 42.37
CA LEU A 49 -1.32 8.86 41.62
C LEU A 49 -1.23 7.33 41.79
N ILE A 50 -0.26 6.85 42.58
CA ILE A 50 -0.04 5.43 42.84
C ILE A 50 -0.79 5.01 44.10
N GLY A 51 -1.76 4.10 43.92
CA GLY A 51 -2.54 3.50 44.99
C GLY A 51 -2.34 1.99 45.14
N PRO A 52 -3.10 1.35 46.06
CA PRO A 52 -3.00 -0.08 46.31
C PRO A 52 -3.25 -0.97 45.09
N ASN A 53 -4.09 -0.52 44.14
CA ASN A 53 -4.49 -1.28 42.95
C ASN A 53 -3.81 -0.79 41.66
N THR A 54 -2.93 0.19 41.75
CA THR A 54 -2.24 0.73 40.58
C THR A 54 -1.16 -0.25 40.11
N VAL A 55 -1.23 -0.68 38.86
CA VAL A 55 -0.17 -1.46 38.22
C VAL A 55 1.02 -0.55 38.00
N LYS A 56 2.20 -0.97 38.42
CA LYS A 56 3.45 -0.23 38.26
C LYS A 56 4.36 -1.02 37.34
N VAL A 57 4.83 -0.38 36.27
CA VAL A 57 5.80 -0.98 35.34
C VAL A 57 7.02 -0.08 35.35
N ASP A 58 8.15 -0.61 35.80
CA ASP A 58 9.42 0.10 35.73
C ASP A 58 9.97 0.02 34.31
N VAL A 59 10.10 1.18 33.67
CA VAL A 59 10.63 1.35 32.30
C VAL A 59 11.93 2.13 32.33
N LYS A 60 12.67 2.03 33.44
CA LYS A 60 14.00 2.60 33.59
C LYS A 60 14.90 2.25 32.41
N ASP A 61 15.66 3.24 31.97
CA ASP A 61 16.62 3.17 30.85
C ASP A 61 15.96 2.88 29.47
N LYS A 62 14.62 2.89 29.39
CA LYS A 62 13.85 2.81 28.14
C LYS A 62 13.39 4.19 27.68
N TYR A 63 13.03 4.29 26.41
CA TYR A 63 12.37 5.46 25.85
C TYR A 63 10.88 5.20 25.65
N LEU A 64 10.04 6.19 25.93
CA LEU A 64 8.60 6.14 25.74
C LEU A 64 8.22 7.07 24.59
N SER A 65 7.81 6.49 23.47
CA SER A 65 7.32 7.19 22.28
C SER A 65 5.80 7.09 22.20
N PRO A 66 5.10 8.08 21.62
CA PRO A 66 3.77 7.81 21.07
C PRO A 66 3.86 6.61 20.12
N GLY A 67 2.83 5.77 20.11
CA GLY A 67 2.74 4.68 19.14
C GLY A 67 2.77 5.22 17.70
N PHE A 68 3.43 4.48 16.80
CA PHE A 68 3.64 4.93 15.44
C PHE A 68 2.36 4.86 14.61
N ILE A 69 2.28 5.75 13.63
CA ILE A 69 1.20 5.87 12.66
C ILE A 69 1.80 5.58 11.29
N ASP A 70 1.26 4.56 10.61
CA ASP A 70 1.45 4.44 9.17
C ASP A 70 0.31 5.18 8.47
N SER A 71 0.68 6.16 7.65
CA SER A 71 -0.24 7.17 7.12
C SER A 71 -0.81 6.84 5.75
N HIS A 72 -0.22 5.89 5.03
CA HIS A 72 -0.64 5.53 3.68
C HIS A 72 -0.09 4.15 3.35
N MET A 73 -0.99 3.20 3.16
CA MET A 73 -0.68 1.80 2.90
C MET A 73 -1.89 1.07 2.32
N HIS A 74 -1.63 -0.14 1.82
CA HIS A 74 -2.66 -1.03 1.28
C HIS A 74 -2.52 -2.41 1.92
N PHE A 75 -3.58 -2.89 2.58
CA PHE A 75 -3.56 -4.23 3.18
C PHE A 75 -3.43 -5.31 2.11
N GLU A 76 -4.04 -5.04 0.96
CA GLU A 76 -4.10 -5.89 -0.22
C GLU A 76 -2.73 -6.25 -0.77
N SER A 77 -1.78 -5.31 -0.77
CA SER A 77 -0.40 -5.53 -1.25
C SER A 77 0.38 -6.55 -0.39
N SER A 78 -0.01 -6.69 0.88
CA SER A 78 0.51 -7.73 1.77
C SER A 78 -0.20 -9.07 1.62
N MET A 79 -1.32 -9.11 0.89
CA MET A 79 -2.23 -10.25 0.77
C MET A 79 -2.89 -10.67 2.11
N LEU A 80 -2.84 -9.79 3.11
CA LEU A 80 -3.35 -10.03 4.46
C LEU A 80 -4.69 -9.34 4.69
N THR A 81 -5.45 -9.89 5.62
CA THR A 81 -6.56 -9.18 6.27
C THR A 81 -6.03 -8.10 7.21
N ILE A 82 -6.88 -7.14 7.58
CA ILE A 82 -6.53 -6.09 8.56
C ILE A 82 -6.10 -6.72 9.89
N THR A 83 -6.75 -7.82 10.28
CA THR A 83 -6.46 -8.62 11.46
C THR A 83 -5.02 -9.13 11.46
N GLU A 84 -4.60 -9.78 10.37
CA GLU A 84 -3.27 -10.39 10.30
C GLU A 84 -2.18 -9.34 10.07
N PHE A 85 -2.44 -8.29 9.29
CA PHE A 85 -1.52 -7.16 9.19
C PHE A 85 -1.29 -6.48 10.54
N SER A 86 -2.36 -6.26 11.31
CA SER A 86 -2.27 -5.69 12.67
C SER A 86 -1.50 -6.59 13.61
N ARG A 87 -1.67 -7.92 13.50
CA ARG A 87 -0.91 -8.90 14.30
C ARG A 87 0.60 -8.80 14.06
N LEU A 88 1.03 -8.56 12.83
CA LEU A 88 2.44 -8.45 12.46
C LEU A 88 3.03 -7.05 12.74
N SER A 89 2.25 -5.98 12.56
CA SER A 89 2.72 -4.59 12.71
C SER A 89 2.72 -4.06 14.14
N ILE A 90 1.83 -4.52 15.02
CA ILE A 90 1.76 -4.02 16.42
C ILE A 90 3.04 -4.26 17.22
N PRO A 91 3.69 -5.45 17.16
CA PRO A 91 4.90 -5.71 17.94
C PRO A 91 6.07 -4.77 17.62
N SER A 92 6.04 -4.12 16.45
CA SER A 92 7.03 -3.14 16.04
C SER A 92 6.69 -1.71 16.47
N GLY A 93 5.64 -1.51 17.27
CA GLY A 93 5.25 -0.22 17.84
C GLY A 93 4.25 0.57 17.00
N THR A 94 3.75 -0.01 15.90
CA THR A 94 2.69 0.62 15.10
C THR A 94 1.34 0.43 15.78
N THR A 95 0.64 1.53 16.04
CA THR A 95 -0.62 1.54 16.80
C THR A 95 -1.77 2.18 16.04
N THR A 96 -1.47 2.87 14.95
CA THR A 96 -2.46 3.45 14.04
C THR A 96 -2.08 3.13 12.59
N LEU A 97 -3.05 2.71 11.80
CA LEU A 97 -2.93 2.48 10.36
C LEU A 97 -3.97 3.32 9.64
N VAL A 98 -3.58 3.98 8.56
CA VAL A 98 -4.48 4.64 7.62
C VAL A 98 -4.25 4.01 6.26
N ALA A 99 -5.27 3.30 5.75
CA ALA A 99 -5.17 2.52 4.54
C ALA A 99 -6.09 3.05 3.44
N ASP A 100 -5.65 2.95 2.19
CA ASP A 100 -6.50 3.18 1.03
C ASP A 100 -6.94 1.82 0.45
N PRO A 101 -8.23 1.44 0.57
CA PRO A 101 -8.74 0.18 0.05
C PRO A 101 -9.07 0.29 -1.46
N HIS A 102 -8.31 1.07 -2.24
CA HIS A 102 -8.58 1.27 -3.67
C HIS A 102 -8.50 -0.04 -4.46
N GLU A 103 -7.76 -1.02 -3.95
CA GLU A 103 -7.56 -2.33 -4.55
C GLU A 103 -8.84 -3.18 -4.48
N ILE A 104 -9.36 -3.37 -3.26
CA ILE A 104 -10.68 -3.97 -3.06
C ILE A 104 -11.79 -3.10 -3.67
N GLY A 105 -11.62 -1.78 -3.68
CA GLY A 105 -12.49 -0.82 -4.37
C GLY A 105 -12.61 -1.12 -5.86
N ASN A 106 -11.48 -1.33 -6.55
CA ASN A 106 -11.43 -1.72 -7.96
C ASN A 106 -12.09 -3.08 -8.21
N ALA A 107 -11.87 -4.06 -7.34
CA ALA A 107 -12.39 -5.40 -7.54
C ALA A 107 -13.89 -5.56 -7.20
N LEU A 108 -14.36 -4.90 -6.15
CA LEU A 108 -15.66 -5.19 -5.51
C LEU A 108 -16.49 -3.94 -5.18
N GLY A 109 -15.91 -2.75 -5.27
CA GLY A 109 -16.60 -1.49 -5.06
C GLY A 109 -16.98 -1.23 -3.60
N PRO A 110 -18.04 -0.44 -3.36
CA PRO A 110 -18.48 -0.09 -2.02
C PRO A 110 -18.75 -1.29 -1.11
N VAL A 111 -19.18 -2.43 -1.66
CA VAL A 111 -19.42 -3.65 -0.87
C VAL A 111 -18.12 -4.19 -0.29
N GLY A 112 -17.04 -4.20 -1.06
CA GLY A 112 -15.72 -4.64 -0.60
C GLY A 112 -15.14 -3.69 0.45
N ILE A 113 -15.17 -2.39 0.17
CA ILE A 113 -14.67 -1.34 1.06
C ILE A 113 -15.38 -1.40 2.43
N LYS A 114 -16.70 -1.54 2.43
CA LYS A 114 -17.49 -1.66 3.66
C LYS A 114 -17.18 -2.93 4.45
N ALA A 115 -16.94 -4.06 3.76
CA ALA A 115 -16.56 -5.30 4.43
C ALA A 115 -15.17 -5.19 5.09
N MET A 116 -14.22 -4.48 4.48
CA MET A 116 -12.93 -4.15 5.12
C MET A 116 -13.14 -3.21 6.32
N ALA A 117 -13.97 -2.18 6.18
CA ALA A 117 -14.30 -1.30 7.30
C ALA A 117 -14.98 -2.07 8.45
N ASP A 118 -15.79 -3.09 8.16
CA ASP A 118 -16.39 -3.95 9.19
C ASP A 118 -15.35 -4.80 9.94
N GLU A 119 -14.26 -5.20 9.28
CA GLU A 119 -13.18 -5.95 9.93
C GLU A 119 -12.51 -5.15 11.05
N ILE A 120 -12.37 -3.83 10.89
CA ILE A 120 -11.65 -2.92 11.82
C ILE A 120 -12.15 -3.05 13.27
N ASP A 121 -13.43 -3.37 13.49
CA ASP A 121 -13.97 -3.55 14.84
C ASP A 121 -13.34 -4.74 15.61
N ASN A 122 -12.58 -5.61 14.93
CA ASN A 122 -11.97 -6.81 15.50
C ASN A 122 -10.50 -6.65 15.89
N VAL A 123 -9.88 -5.50 15.60
CA VAL A 123 -8.46 -5.26 15.90
C VAL A 123 -8.27 -4.29 17.07
N PRO A 124 -7.18 -4.41 17.86
CA PRO A 124 -6.97 -3.58 19.03
C PRO A 124 -6.37 -2.21 18.71
N ASN A 125 -5.59 -2.11 17.64
CA ASN A 125 -5.02 -0.87 17.09
C ASN A 125 -6.08 -0.02 16.40
N LYS A 126 -5.76 1.24 16.17
CA LYS A 126 -6.63 2.16 15.42
C LYS A 126 -6.40 1.93 13.94
N VAL A 127 -7.45 1.64 13.19
CA VAL A 127 -7.38 1.52 11.74
C VAL A 127 -8.43 2.45 11.14
N PHE A 128 -8.04 3.18 10.11
CA PHE A 128 -8.92 4.07 9.37
C PHE A 128 -8.74 3.83 7.88
N LEU A 129 -9.80 4.10 7.12
CA LEU A 129 -9.77 4.01 5.66
C LEU A 129 -9.92 5.39 5.03
N VAL A 130 -9.21 5.60 3.92
CA VAL A 130 -9.39 6.74 3.00
C VAL A 130 -9.81 6.17 1.65
N VAL A 131 -11.04 6.41 1.20
CA VAL A 131 -11.63 5.63 0.09
C VAL A 131 -11.27 6.18 -1.29
N PRO A 132 -11.20 5.34 -2.34
CA PRO A 132 -11.01 5.81 -3.71
C PRO A 132 -12.17 6.71 -4.14
N ALA A 133 -11.86 7.80 -4.84
CA ALA A 133 -12.86 8.70 -5.43
C ALA A 133 -13.26 8.33 -6.86
N LEU A 134 -12.45 7.50 -7.53
CA LEU A 134 -12.63 7.09 -8.92
C LEU A 134 -12.20 5.64 -9.08
N THR A 135 -12.99 4.87 -9.83
CA THR A 135 -12.66 3.50 -10.20
C THR A 135 -13.37 3.17 -11.51
N PRO A 136 -12.70 2.57 -12.51
CA PRO A 136 -11.24 2.51 -12.63
C PRO A 136 -10.63 3.91 -12.79
N ASP A 137 -9.32 4.06 -12.59
CA ASP A 137 -8.63 5.35 -12.73
C ASP A 137 -8.60 5.88 -14.17
N SER A 138 -8.54 4.97 -15.15
CA SER A 138 -8.57 5.29 -16.57
C SER A 138 -9.75 4.60 -17.31
N PRO A 139 -11.02 5.01 -17.10
CA PRO A 139 -12.22 4.32 -17.64
C PRO A 139 -12.20 3.99 -19.15
N SER A 140 -11.54 4.81 -19.96
CA SER A 140 -11.40 4.56 -21.40
C SER A 140 -10.35 3.50 -21.74
N LEU A 141 -9.38 3.24 -20.87
CA LEU A 141 -8.20 2.40 -21.13
C LEU A 141 -8.21 1.04 -20.43
N GLU A 142 -9.10 0.85 -19.45
CA GLU A 142 -9.16 -0.40 -18.67
C GLU A 142 -10.58 -0.70 -18.16
N THR A 143 -10.73 -1.80 -17.44
CA THR A 143 -12.01 -2.27 -16.90
C THR A 143 -11.84 -2.84 -15.48
N ALA A 144 -12.35 -2.12 -14.47
CA ALA A 144 -12.43 -2.60 -13.08
C ALA A 144 -13.69 -3.47 -12.85
N GLY A 145 -13.79 -4.11 -11.68
CA GLY A 145 -14.94 -4.94 -11.30
C GLY A 145 -16.23 -4.17 -11.07
N CYS A 146 -16.11 -2.90 -10.71
CA CYS A 146 -17.19 -1.95 -10.56
C CYS A 146 -16.73 -0.55 -10.98
N ASP A 147 -17.65 0.40 -10.98
CA ASP A 147 -17.33 1.81 -11.15
C ASP A 147 -17.59 2.54 -9.83
N ILE A 148 -16.67 3.41 -9.40
CA ILE A 148 -16.83 4.34 -8.26
C ILE A 148 -16.66 5.75 -8.80
N ASN A 149 -17.53 6.66 -8.38
CA ASN A 149 -17.49 8.08 -8.75
C ASN A 149 -18.06 8.95 -7.62
N SER A 150 -18.18 10.25 -7.87
CA SER A 150 -18.70 11.23 -6.91
C SER A 150 -20.06 10.89 -6.28
N LYS A 151 -20.90 10.12 -6.95
CA LYS A 151 -22.22 9.72 -6.42
C LYS A 151 -22.12 8.73 -5.26
N ASP A 152 -21.02 8.00 -5.16
CA ASP A 152 -20.80 7.00 -4.11
C ASP A 152 -20.26 7.63 -2.82
N MET A 153 -19.75 8.87 -2.88
CA MET A 153 -19.09 9.53 -1.75
C MET A 153 -20.04 9.79 -0.57
N GLU A 154 -21.33 10.02 -0.82
CA GLU A 154 -22.31 10.15 0.25
C GLU A 154 -22.44 8.86 1.06
N ASP A 155 -22.44 7.71 0.40
CA ASP A 155 -22.55 6.42 1.05
C ASP A 155 -21.23 6.04 1.74
N LEU A 156 -20.11 6.16 1.03
CA LEU A 156 -18.79 5.76 1.53
C LEU A 156 -18.31 6.67 2.67
N LEU A 157 -18.28 8.00 2.48
CA LEU A 157 -17.75 8.92 3.51
C LEU A 157 -18.68 9.08 4.73
N ASN A 158 -19.81 8.37 4.80
CA ASN A 158 -20.64 8.28 6.00
C ASN A 158 -20.56 6.90 6.68
N TYR A 159 -19.83 5.94 6.09
CA TYR A 159 -19.61 4.64 6.71
C TYR A 159 -18.56 4.75 7.83
N LYS A 160 -18.64 3.83 8.79
CA LYS A 160 -17.72 3.83 9.94
C LYS A 160 -16.27 3.64 9.49
N HIS A 161 -15.34 4.15 10.30
CA HIS A 161 -13.88 4.07 10.10
C HIS A 161 -13.32 4.75 8.86
N ILE A 162 -14.16 5.35 8.00
CA ILE A 162 -13.71 6.16 6.87
C ILE A 162 -13.48 7.59 7.31
N ILE A 163 -12.29 8.13 7.01
CA ILE A 163 -11.84 9.46 7.45
C ILE A 163 -11.50 10.40 6.29
N GLY A 164 -11.62 9.94 5.04
CA GLY A 164 -11.34 10.77 3.88
C GLY A 164 -11.38 10.02 2.56
N ILE A 165 -10.90 10.71 1.54
CA ILE A 165 -10.65 10.17 0.21
C ILE A 165 -9.16 9.85 0.12
N GLY A 166 -8.86 8.66 -0.39
CA GLY A 166 -7.52 8.15 -0.62
C GLY A 166 -6.85 8.86 -1.79
N GLU A 167 -5.85 8.22 -2.34
CA GLU A 167 -4.98 8.87 -3.33
C GLU A 167 -5.75 9.23 -4.61
N LEU A 168 -5.59 10.47 -5.09
CA LEU A 168 -6.36 10.98 -6.22
C LEU A 168 -5.73 10.60 -7.57
N GLN A 169 -5.63 9.30 -7.80
CA GLN A 169 -4.82 8.68 -8.86
C GLN A 169 -5.33 8.96 -10.28
N GLY A 170 -6.64 9.03 -10.46
CA GLY A 170 -7.29 9.49 -11.70
C GLY A 170 -6.87 10.89 -12.19
N PHE A 171 -6.11 11.66 -11.40
CA PHE A 171 -5.52 12.94 -11.82
C PHE A 171 -4.00 13.04 -11.63
N SER A 172 -3.29 11.91 -11.56
CA SER A 172 -1.82 11.88 -11.45
C SER A 172 -1.12 12.44 -12.68
N ASN A 173 -1.59 12.11 -13.89
CA ASN A 173 -1.08 12.65 -15.15
C ASN A 173 -1.86 13.91 -15.56
N ALA A 174 -1.80 14.96 -14.72
CA ALA A 174 -2.71 16.11 -14.78
C ALA A 174 -2.92 16.69 -16.18
N ARG A 175 -1.84 16.94 -16.95
CA ARG A 175 -1.95 17.43 -18.34
C ARG A 175 -2.69 16.48 -19.26
N HIS A 176 -2.37 15.20 -19.17
CA HIS A 176 -2.90 14.19 -20.08
C HIS A 176 -4.38 13.91 -19.78
N VAL A 177 -4.75 13.84 -18.51
CA VAL A 177 -6.15 13.74 -18.08
C VAL A 177 -6.94 14.95 -18.55
N PHE A 178 -6.42 16.17 -18.34
CA PHE A 178 -7.10 17.40 -18.80
C PHE A 178 -7.34 17.43 -20.31
N ASN A 179 -6.39 16.92 -21.11
CA ASN A 179 -6.50 16.94 -22.56
C ASN A 179 -7.41 15.85 -23.13
N ASN A 180 -7.50 14.69 -22.47
CA ASN A 180 -8.14 13.50 -23.05
C ASN A 180 -9.43 13.07 -22.35
N THR A 181 -9.54 13.31 -21.04
CA THR A 181 -10.69 12.90 -20.19
C THR A 181 -11.02 13.98 -19.15
N PRO A 182 -11.27 15.24 -19.55
CA PRO A 182 -11.50 16.35 -18.61
C PRO A 182 -12.71 16.15 -17.69
N GLU A 183 -13.69 15.33 -18.09
CA GLU A 183 -14.87 15.01 -17.29
C GLU A 183 -14.54 14.31 -15.96
N ILE A 184 -13.40 13.58 -15.91
CA ILE A 184 -12.92 12.95 -14.67
C ILE A 184 -12.58 14.01 -13.63
N ILE A 185 -12.05 15.15 -14.04
CA ILE A 185 -11.66 16.24 -13.14
C ILE A 185 -12.89 16.83 -12.44
N ASP A 186 -13.99 17.02 -13.18
CA ASP A 186 -15.24 17.53 -12.61
C ASP A 186 -15.84 16.56 -11.57
N ASP A 187 -15.77 15.25 -11.84
CA ASP A 187 -16.22 14.21 -10.90
C ASP A 187 -15.36 14.17 -9.63
N LEU A 188 -14.03 14.15 -9.79
CA LEU A 188 -13.08 14.18 -8.68
C LEU A 188 -13.25 15.44 -7.82
N LEU A 189 -13.42 16.61 -8.44
CA LEU A 189 -13.71 17.84 -7.70
C LEU A 189 -15.02 17.75 -6.92
N SER A 190 -16.04 17.09 -7.45
CA SER A 190 -17.31 16.87 -6.75
C SER A 190 -17.10 16.01 -5.50
N SER A 191 -16.35 14.92 -5.61
CA SER A 191 -15.93 14.07 -4.48
C SER A 191 -15.15 14.88 -3.43
N THR A 192 -14.15 15.64 -3.86
CA THR A 192 -13.33 16.50 -2.98
C THR A 192 -14.18 17.53 -2.25
N MET A 193 -15.10 18.21 -2.93
CA MET A 193 -15.96 19.21 -2.29
C MET A 193 -16.88 18.57 -1.24
N TYR A 194 -17.39 17.38 -1.51
CA TYR A 194 -18.19 16.64 -0.55
C TYR A 194 -17.37 16.23 0.69
N ALA A 195 -16.18 15.65 0.52
CA ALA A 195 -15.26 15.32 1.63
C ALA A 195 -14.92 16.57 2.48
N LYS A 196 -14.60 17.68 1.82
CA LYS A 196 -14.30 18.95 2.51
C LYS A 196 -15.49 19.48 3.32
N SER A 197 -16.72 19.30 2.84
CA SER A 197 -17.91 19.71 3.60
C SER A 197 -18.04 18.98 4.95
N LYS A 198 -17.38 17.81 5.09
CA LYS A 198 -17.29 17.01 6.32
C LYS A 198 -15.99 17.23 7.10
N ASN A 199 -15.13 18.15 6.68
CA ASN A 199 -13.77 18.33 7.22
C ASN A 199 -12.88 17.09 7.10
N MET A 200 -13.14 16.25 6.10
CA MET A 200 -12.32 15.08 5.79
C MET A 200 -11.16 15.45 4.85
N VAL A 201 -10.10 14.66 4.90
CA VAL A 201 -8.94 14.83 4.01
C VAL A 201 -9.21 14.27 2.62
N VAL A 202 -8.41 14.74 1.67
CA VAL A 202 -8.32 14.18 0.32
C VAL A 202 -6.83 14.04 0.03
N ASP A 203 -6.38 12.80 -0.06
CA ASP A 203 -4.99 12.49 -0.34
C ASP A 203 -4.69 12.76 -1.82
N GLY A 204 -3.44 13.10 -2.12
CA GLY A 204 -3.01 13.38 -3.49
C GLY A 204 -2.11 12.29 -4.03
N ASN A 205 -2.08 12.18 -5.36
CA ASN A 205 -1.14 11.32 -6.07
C ASN A 205 -0.52 12.04 -7.25
N ALA A 206 0.70 12.57 -7.09
CA ALA A 206 1.29 13.52 -8.03
C ALA A 206 2.76 13.20 -8.39
N PRO A 207 3.03 12.07 -9.05
CA PRO A 207 4.36 11.74 -9.55
C PRO A 207 4.83 12.73 -10.61
N GLU A 208 6.05 13.24 -10.48
CA GLU A 208 6.74 14.08 -11.47
C GLU A 208 6.01 15.37 -11.84
N LEU A 209 5.05 15.82 -11.01
CA LEU A 209 4.33 17.07 -11.25
C LEU A 209 5.07 18.28 -10.68
N PHE A 210 5.26 19.29 -11.52
CA PHE A 210 5.87 20.58 -11.17
C PHE A 210 5.02 21.76 -11.67
N GLY A 211 5.25 22.93 -11.09
CA GLY A 211 4.67 24.20 -11.50
C GLY A 211 3.14 24.15 -11.60
N ASN A 212 2.63 24.41 -12.80
CA ASN A 212 1.19 24.51 -13.04
C ASN A 212 0.45 23.18 -12.85
N GLU A 213 1.10 22.06 -13.10
CA GLU A 213 0.45 20.73 -13.02
C GLU A 213 0.33 20.29 -11.56
N LEU A 214 1.39 20.49 -10.77
CA LEU A 214 1.33 20.31 -9.32
C LEU A 214 0.29 21.22 -8.68
N ALA A 215 0.27 22.50 -9.07
CA ALA A 215 -0.73 23.45 -8.55
C ALA A 215 -2.16 23.02 -8.89
N ALA A 216 -2.41 22.51 -10.10
CA ALA A 216 -3.71 21.99 -10.50
C ALA A 216 -4.11 20.76 -9.64
N HIS A 217 -3.18 19.83 -9.41
CA HIS A 217 -3.44 18.64 -8.58
C HIS A 217 -3.75 19.01 -7.12
N ILE A 218 -3.01 19.98 -6.54
CA ILE A 218 -3.29 20.52 -5.20
C ILE A 218 -4.70 21.14 -5.12
N LEU A 219 -5.15 21.81 -6.19
CA LEU A 219 -6.51 22.34 -6.24
C LEU A 219 -7.56 21.23 -6.35
N ALA A 220 -7.27 20.14 -7.05
CA ALA A 220 -8.14 18.97 -7.16
C ALA A 220 -8.37 18.26 -5.82
N THR A 221 -7.37 18.27 -4.92
CA THR A 221 -7.51 17.80 -3.52
C THR A 221 -8.08 18.88 -2.59
N GLY A 222 -8.49 20.02 -3.13
CA GLY A 222 -9.13 21.10 -2.39
C GLY A 222 -8.17 21.90 -1.50
N GLY A 223 -6.88 21.91 -1.83
CA GLY A 223 -5.86 22.79 -1.23
C GLY A 223 -5.13 22.23 0.00
N LYS A 224 -5.50 21.04 0.48
CA LYS A 224 -4.77 20.30 1.53
C LYS A 224 -4.38 18.93 0.99
N CYS A 225 -3.30 18.91 0.21
CA CYS A 225 -2.82 17.75 -0.54
C CYS A 225 -1.75 16.98 0.25
N SER A 226 -1.82 15.65 0.28
CA SER A 226 -0.65 14.78 0.50
C SER A 226 -0.04 14.37 -0.84
N CYS A 227 1.13 13.75 -0.82
CA CYS A 227 1.66 13.02 -1.98
C CYS A 227 2.72 12.03 -1.50
N HIS A 228 2.54 10.75 -1.81
CA HIS A 228 3.50 9.67 -1.55
C HIS A 228 4.34 9.30 -2.80
N GLU A 229 3.83 9.59 -3.99
CA GLU A 229 4.55 9.50 -5.28
C GLU A 229 5.56 10.65 -5.47
N THR A 230 6.55 10.74 -4.57
CA THR A 230 7.69 11.66 -4.72
C THR A 230 8.96 10.84 -4.81
N THR A 231 9.76 11.06 -5.84
CA THR A 231 10.92 10.18 -6.13
C THR A 231 12.26 10.90 -6.05
N THR A 232 12.27 12.23 -6.12
CA THR A 232 13.50 13.03 -6.13
C THR A 232 13.52 14.12 -5.07
N LYS A 233 14.73 14.57 -4.71
CA LYS A 233 14.92 15.70 -3.80
C LYS A 233 14.27 16.98 -4.34
N GLU A 234 14.45 17.26 -5.62
CA GLU A 234 13.96 18.47 -6.29
C GLU A 234 12.43 18.55 -6.22
N GLU A 235 11.77 17.42 -6.46
CA GLU A 235 10.32 17.28 -6.35
C GLU A 235 9.83 17.45 -4.90
N ALA A 236 10.51 16.81 -3.94
CA ALA A 236 10.22 16.95 -2.51
C ALA A 236 10.29 18.42 -2.06
N VAL A 237 11.33 19.14 -2.49
CA VAL A 237 11.50 20.58 -2.20
C VAL A 237 10.36 21.41 -2.77
N GLU A 238 9.96 21.17 -4.03
CA GLU A 238 8.86 21.92 -4.63
C GLU A 238 7.52 21.63 -3.97
N LYS A 239 7.21 20.34 -3.73
CA LYS A 239 5.99 19.90 -3.05
C LYS A 239 5.87 20.54 -1.66
N LEU A 240 6.94 20.54 -0.86
CA LEU A 240 6.95 21.21 0.45
C LEU A 240 6.72 22.72 0.32
N ARG A 241 7.33 23.40 -0.66
CA ARG A 241 7.12 24.84 -0.91
C ARG A 241 5.69 25.18 -1.31
N GLN A 242 5.02 24.29 -2.05
CA GLN A 242 3.61 24.43 -2.41
C GLN A 242 2.64 24.02 -1.29
N GLY A 243 3.17 23.57 -0.15
CA GLY A 243 2.37 23.22 1.03
C GLY A 243 1.79 21.81 1.00
N VAL A 244 2.32 20.92 0.17
CA VAL A 244 1.99 19.48 0.18
C VAL A 244 2.50 18.83 1.46
N TYR A 245 1.74 17.88 2.00
CA TYR A 245 2.25 16.93 3.00
C TYR A 245 3.02 15.83 2.26
N LEU A 246 4.34 15.82 2.43
CA LEU A 246 5.23 14.89 1.76
C LEU A 246 5.21 13.56 2.50
N PHE A 247 4.53 12.58 1.94
CA PHE A 247 4.56 11.21 2.43
C PHE A 247 5.78 10.53 1.80
N MET A 248 6.74 10.13 2.61
CA MET A 248 7.98 9.51 2.16
C MET A 248 7.83 8.02 2.36
N ARG A 249 7.58 7.31 1.26
CA ARG A 249 7.38 5.87 1.27
C ARG A 249 8.70 5.10 1.34
N GLU A 250 8.65 4.00 2.07
CA GLU A 250 9.74 3.04 2.22
C GLU A 250 9.16 1.61 2.33
N GLY A 251 8.50 1.18 1.26
CA GLY A 251 7.85 -0.12 1.14
C GLY A 251 8.78 -1.24 0.67
N SER A 252 8.21 -2.35 0.21
CA SER A 252 8.97 -3.52 -0.24
C SER A 252 9.73 -3.24 -1.55
N THR A 253 9.05 -2.67 -2.54
CA THR A 253 9.61 -2.39 -3.88
C THR A 253 9.80 -0.91 -4.18
N GLN A 254 9.18 0.01 -3.43
CA GLN A 254 9.30 1.45 -3.62
C GLN A 254 9.99 2.10 -2.41
N LYS A 255 11.24 2.52 -2.59
CA LYS A 255 12.11 3.07 -1.52
C LYS A 255 12.62 4.45 -1.90
N ASN A 256 11.78 5.46 -1.66
CA ASN A 256 12.06 6.85 -2.06
C ASN A 256 12.42 7.75 -0.88
N MET A 257 12.28 7.26 0.36
CA MET A 257 12.50 8.06 1.57
C MET A 257 13.90 8.67 1.61
N SER A 258 14.94 7.91 1.25
CA SER A 258 16.34 8.40 1.28
C SER A 258 16.61 9.56 0.32
N GLU A 259 15.94 9.61 -0.84
CA GLU A 259 16.05 10.74 -1.77
C GLU A 259 15.20 11.93 -1.32
N CYS A 260 13.98 11.67 -0.86
CA CYS A 260 13.05 12.72 -0.41
C CYS A 260 13.53 13.44 0.85
N ILE A 261 14.11 12.71 1.81
CA ILE A 261 14.54 13.26 3.10
C ILE A 261 15.69 14.26 2.98
N LYS A 262 16.41 14.25 1.85
CA LYS A 262 17.44 15.26 1.54
C LYS A 262 16.88 16.68 1.46
N ALA A 263 15.58 16.86 1.20
CA ALA A 263 14.93 18.15 1.35
C ALA A 263 15.07 18.71 2.78
N VAL A 264 15.07 17.85 3.79
CA VAL A 264 15.30 18.23 5.19
C VAL A 264 16.80 18.28 5.51
N THR A 265 17.55 17.22 5.19
CA THR A 265 18.93 17.06 5.66
C THR A 265 19.96 17.90 4.90
N GLU A 266 19.72 18.21 3.62
CA GLU A 266 20.62 19.02 2.79
C GLU A 266 20.07 20.44 2.57
N GLU A 267 18.77 20.56 2.28
CA GLU A 267 18.12 21.84 1.93
C GLU A 267 17.52 22.57 3.14
N ASN A 268 17.57 21.97 4.34
CA ASN A 268 17.09 22.54 5.60
C ASN A 268 15.59 22.92 5.59
N MET A 269 14.76 22.18 4.85
CA MET A 269 13.29 22.36 4.89
C MET A 269 12.70 21.94 6.25
N ASP A 270 11.58 22.55 6.63
CA ASP A 270 10.84 22.20 7.86
C ASP A 270 10.16 20.83 7.71
N SER A 271 10.46 19.92 8.64
CA SER A 271 9.99 18.53 8.66
C SER A 271 8.53 18.35 9.10
N ARG A 272 7.82 19.38 9.57
CA ARG A 272 6.43 19.25 10.07
C ARG A 272 5.41 18.77 9.03
N ARG A 273 5.76 18.83 7.74
CA ARG A 273 4.95 18.30 6.63
C ARG A 273 5.54 17.02 6.02
N CYS A 274 6.66 16.55 6.54
CA CYS A 274 7.23 15.25 6.19
C CYS A 274 6.56 14.17 7.04
N ILE A 275 6.08 13.13 6.38
CA ILE A 275 5.39 12.00 6.99
C ILE A 275 6.02 10.73 6.44
N LEU A 276 6.19 9.70 7.28
CA LEU A 276 6.69 8.39 6.85
C LEU A 276 5.49 7.47 6.57
N ALA A 277 5.57 6.70 5.49
CA ALA A 277 4.53 5.75 5.08
C ALA A 277 5.16 4.46 4.51
N THR A 278 4.43 3.35 4.53
CA THR A 278 4.90 2.12 3.86
C THR A 278 4.52 2.06 2.39
N ASP A 279 3.33 2.56 2.03
CA ASP A 279 2.72 2.30 0.71
C ASP A 279 2.50 0.78 0.53
N ASP A 280 3.06 0.16 -0.50
CA ASP A 280 3.02 -1.30 -0.69
C ASP A 280 4.04 -2.08 0.16
N MET A 281 3.56 -3.04 0.95
CA MET A 281 4.41 -3.91 1.76
C MET A 281 4.04 -5.39 1.66
N LEU A 282 5.03 -6.23 1.39
CA LEU A 282 4.89 -7.69 1.40
C LEU A 282 4.82 -8.24 2.83
N ALA A 283 4.00 -9.28 3.05
CA ALA A 283 3.87 -9.93 4.35
C ALA A 283 5.22 -10.43 4.92
N ASN A 284 6.13 -10.92 4.07
CA ASN A 284 7.45 -11.40 4.49
C ASN A 284 8.34 -10.26 5.02
N ASP A 285 8.32 -9.10 4.39
CA ASP A 285 9.08 -7.94 4.87
C ASP A 285 8.50 -7.43 6.19
N LEU A 286 7.17 -7.39 6.29
CA LEU A 286 6.46 -7.00 7.52
C LEU A 286 6.84 -7.89 8.70
N GLU A 287 6.94 -9.20 8.47
CA GLU A 287 7.30 -10.19 9.49
C GLU A 287 8.79 -10.15 9.86
N THR A 288 9.69 -10.00 8.88
CA THR A 288 11.13 -10.19 9.09
C THR A 288 11.91 -8.90 9.38
N LEU A 289 11.48 -7.77 8.83
CA LEU A 289 12.15 -6.47 8.99
C LEU A 289 11.48 -5.61 10.06
N GLY A 290 10.15 -5.67 10.14
CA GLY A 290 9.33 -4.81 10.99
C GLY A 290 8.38 -3.96 10.14
N HIS A 291 7.98 -2.80 10.66
CA HIS A 291 7.03 -1.89 10.02
C HIS A 291 7.53 -0.45 10.13
N MET A 292 6.77 0.46 10.73
CA MET A 292 7.19 1.86 10.93
C MET A 292 8.51 2.01 11.71
N ASN A 293 8.82 1.11 12.65
CA ASN A 293 10.11 1.15 13.35
C ASN A 293 11.30 1.07 12.38
N GLU A 294 11.17 0.28 11.32
CA GLU A 294 12.22 0.09 10.33
C GLU A 294 12.41 1.36 9.50
N ILE A 295 11.31 1.97 9.07
CA ILE A 295 11.37 3.22 8.31
C ILE A 295 11.99 4.32 9.17
N ILE A 296 11.57 4.47 10.43
CA ILE A 296 12.16 5.44 11.36
C ILE A 296 13.67 5.17 11.54
N ARG A 297 14.08 3.91 11.71
CA ARG A 297 15.51 3.52 11.80
C ARG A 297 16.29 3.99 10.58
N ARG A 298 15.75 3.77 9.37
CA ARG A 298 16.37 4.21 8.12
C ARG A 298 16.44 5.73 8.03
N THR A 299 15.37 6.44 8.35
CA THR A 299 15.36 7.91 8.38
C THR A 299 16.42 8.46 9.35
N ILE A 300 16.63 7.82 10.50
CA ILE A 300 17.72 8.19 11.43
C ILE A 300 19.09 7.97 10.79
N SER A 301 19.28 6.86 10.05
CA SER A 301 20.53 6.57 9.36
C SER A 301 20.87 7.56 8.23
N GLU A 302 19.86 8.22 7.66
CA GLU A 302 20.01 9.33 6.70
C GLU A 302 20.36 10.68 7.35
N GLY A 303 20.55 10.71 8.68
CA GLY A 303 21.04 11.88 9.42
C GLY A 303 19.95 12.70 10.12
N VAL A 304 18.70 12.22 10.16
CA VAL A 304 17.62 12.87 10.91
C VAL A 304 17.72 12.51 12.40
N SER A 305 17.49 13.49 13.28
CA SER A 305 17.49 13.21 14.73
C SER A 305 16.35 12.24 15.10
N PRO A 306 16.53 11.32 16.07
CA PRO A 306 15.48 10.34 16.37
C PRO A 306 14.13 10.92 16.77
N VAL A 307 14.11 12.02 17.53
CA VAL A 307 12.85 12.70 17.91
C VAL A 307 12.12 13.23 16.68
N GLU A 308 12.85 13.75 15.70
CA GLU A 308 12.28 14.29 14.46
C GLU A 308 11.78 13.19 13.53
N ALA A 309 12.51 12.08 13.39
CA ALA A 309 12.02 10.91 12.66
C ALA A 309 10.74 10.35 13.30
N ILE A 310 10.66 10.31 14.63
CA ILE A 310 9.44 9.93 15.36
C ILE A 310 8.32 10.95 15.13
N GLN A 311 8.59 12.27 15.05
CA GLN A 311 7.56 13.27 14.70
C GLN A 311 6.91 12.94 13.35
N MET A 312 7.70 12.55 12.34
CA MET A 312 7.22 12.18 11.01
C MET A 312 6.32 10.93 11.01
N ALA A 313 6.43 10.07 12.01
CA ALA A 313 5.60 8.87 12.17
C ALA A 313 4.57 8.96 13.32
N THR A 314 4.35 10.14 13.92
CA THR A 314 3.42 10.32 15.04
C THR A 314 2.60 11.60 14.92
N ILE A 315 3.13 12.74 15.37
CA ILE A 315 2.38 13.99 15.43
C ILE A 315 2.09 14.59 14.05
N ASN A 316 2.99 14.41 13.08
CA ASN A 316 2.81 14.91 11.72
C ASN A 316 1.61 14.23 11.02
N PRO A 317 1.53 12.88 10.93
CA PRO A 317 0.36 12.23 10.35
C PRO A 317 -0.91 12.45 11.17
N ALA A 318 -0.83 12.46 12.51
CA ALA A 318 -1.99 12.79 13.34
C ALA A 318 -2.55 14.19 13.03
N THR A 319 -1.68 15.17 12.77
CA THR A 319 -2.08 16.53 12.37
C THR A 319 -2.69 16.56 10.98
N TYR A 320 -2.15 15.79 10.03
CA TYR A 320 -2.69 15.72 8.68
C TYR A 320 -4.12 15.16 8.68
N PHE A 321 -4.33 14.01 9.31
CA PHE A 321 -5.64 13.33 9.35
C PHE A 321 -6.61 13.90 10.40
N GLY A 322 -6.17 14.80 11.27
CA GLY A 322 -7.01 15.33 12.35
C GLY A 322 -7.27 14.33 13.47
N LEU A 323 -6.37 13.36 13.67
CA LEU A 323 -6.46 12.34 14.70
C LEU A 323 -6.04 12.90 16.07
N SER A 324 -6.91 13.70 16.68
CA SER A 324 -6.62 14.43 17.92
C SER A 324 -6.29 13.54 19.11
N GLU A 325 -6.69 12.28 19.11
CA GLU A 325 -6.54 11.39 20.27
C GLU A 325 -5.17 10.73 20.36
N VAL A 326 -4.39 10.70 19.28
CA VAL A 326 -3.09 10.00 19.18
C VAL A 326 -1.97 10.93 18.67
N GLY A 327 -0.77 10.38 18.50
CA GLY A 327 0.38 11.09 17.93
C GLY A 327 1.23 11.87 18.94
N CYS A 328 0.84 11.96 20.21
CA CYS A 328 1.68 12.50 21.27
C CYS A 328 1.36 11.92 22.67
N LEU A 329 2.32 11.99 23.59
CA LEU A 329 2.15 11.57 24.99
C LEU A 329 1.80 12.79 25.85
N ALA A 330 0.50 13.05 26.05
CA ALA A 330 0.01 14.19 26.81
C ALA A 330 -1.32 13.89 27.53
N PRO A 331 -1.67 14.63 28.60
CA PRO A 331 -2.95 14.47 29.29
C PRO A 331 -4.15 14.50 28.33
N GLY A 332 -5.06 13.53 28.49
CA GLY A 332 -6.26 13.38 27.67
C GLY A 332 -6.06 12.63 26.35
N LYS A 333 -4.81 12.36 25.93
CA LYS A 333 -4.54 11.50 24.77
C LYS A 333 -4.72 10.03 25.11
N HIS A 334 -4.95 9.21 24.09
CA HIS A 334 -4.93 7.77 24.24
C HIS A 334 -3.52 7.28 24.61
N ALA A 335 -3.45 6.29 25.50
CA ALA A 335 -2.21 5.68 25.95
C ALA A 335 -1.73 4.61 24.97
N ASP A 336 -1.45 5.05 23.74
CA ASP A 336 -0.78 4.28 22.69
C ASP A 336 0.72 4.59 22.75
N ILE A 337 1.51 3.62 23.19
CA ILE A 337 2.90 3.86 23.59
C ILE A 337 3.79 2.75 23.03
N ALA A 338 4.82 3.14 22.28
CA ALA A 338 5.93 2.27 21.93
C ALA A 338 7.06 2.45 22.96
N VAL A 339 7.47 1.35 23.59
CA VAL A 339 8.61 1.30 24.52
C VAL A 339 9.83 0.85 23.74
N ILE A 340 10.88 1.67 23.75
CA ILE A 340 12.06 1.50 22.89
C ILE A 340 13.29 1.28 23.77
N ASP A 341 14.05 0.23 23.43
CA ASP A 341 15.30 -0.14 24.11
C ASP A 341 16.52 0.62 23.55
N ASP A 342 16.54 0.77 22.23
CA ASP A 342 17.60 1.44 21.49
C ASP A 342 16.95 2.39 20.49
N LEU A 343 17.16 3.68 20.70
CA LEU A 343 16.55 4.74 19.92
C LEU A 343 17.16 4.88 18.52
N ASN A 344 18.43 4.51 18.31
CA ASN A 344 19.08 4.62 17.00
C ASN A 344 18.71 3.43 16.10
N ASN A 345 18.65 2.23 16.69
CA ASN A 345 18.24 1.01 15.99
C ASN A 345 16.72 0.78 15.99
N MET A 346 15.96 1.67 16.64
CA MET A 346 14.51 1.61 16.82
C MET A 346 14.00 0.23 17.28
N ASN A 347 14.67 -0.34 18.29
CA ASN A 347 14.28 -1.63 18.85
C ASN A 347 13.12 -1.47 19.83
N VAL A 348 11.91 -1.83 19.40
CA VAL A 348 10.69 -1.79 20.23
C VAL A 348 10.59 -3.05 21.08
N SER A 349 10.60 -2.88 22.41
CA SER A 349 10.51 -3.99 23.37
C SER A 349 9.12 -4.23 23.91
N ALA A 350 8.25 -3.22 23.89
CA ALA A 350 6.85 -3.36 24.28
C ALA A 350 5.95 -2.35 23.57
N CYS A 351 4.69 -2.72 23.39
CA CYS A 351 3.66 -1.86 22.80
C CYS A 351 2.42 -1.84 23.69
N PHE A 352 1.95 -0.64 24.00
CA PHE A 352 0.68 -0.40 24.67
C PHE A 352 -0.31 0.20 23.69
N ILE A 353 -1.56 -0.27 23.71
CA ILE A 353 -2.67 0.32 22.97
C ILE A 353 -3.82 0.55 23.93
N ASP A 354 -4.37 1.77 23.94
CA ASP A 354 -5.43 2.19 24.86
C ASP A 354 -5.09 1.83 26.33
N GLY A 355 -3.81 2.01 26.72
CA GLY A 355 -3.32 1.77 28.08
C GLY A 355 -3.11 0.30 28.46
N LYS A 356 -3.30 -0.63 27.53
CA LYS A 356 -3.11 -2.07 27.74
C LYS A 356 -1.83 -2.54 27.06
N LEU A 357 -1.02 -3.34 27.75
CA LEU A 357 0.14 -3.99 27.15
C LEU A 357 -0.34 -5.07 26.17
N VAL A 358 -0.02 -4.94 24.89
CA VAL A 358 -0.51 -5.83 23.82
C VAL A 358 0.59 -6.64 23.14
N ALA A 359 1.84 -6.17 23.19
CA ALA A 359 3.00 -6.89 22.66
C ALA A 359 4.25 -6.68 23.51
N ILE A 360 5.12 -7.69 23.56
CA ILE A 360 6.43 -7.67 24.24
C ILE A 360 7.44 -8.44 23.38
N ASN A 361 8.65 -7.91 23.23
CA ASN A 361 9.79 -8.56 22.55
C ASN A 361 9.42 -9.15 21.17
N GLY A 362 8.79 -8.33 20.32
CA GLY A 362 8.39 -8.73 18.97
C GLY A 362 7.22 -9.71 18.91
N LYS A 363 6.49 -9.94 20.00
CA LYS A 363 5.36 -10.88 20.03
C LYS A 363 4.11 -10.27 20.62
N MET A 364 2.97 -10.54 20.00
CA MET A 364 1.65 -10.29 20.57
C MET A 364 1.47 -11.11 21.86
N ILE A 365 0.92 -10.49 22.90
CA ILE A 365 0.58 -11.15 24.17
C ILE A 365 -0.94 -11.23 24.40
N ILE A 366 -1.72 -10.60 23.52
CA ILE A 366 -3.17 -10.74 23.45
C ILE A 366 -3.55 -11.54 22.21
N ASN A 367 -4.67 -12.26 22.30
CA ASN A 367 -5.22 -12.96 21.16
C ASN A 367 -6.10 -12.01 20.35
N ILE A 368 -5.75 -11.77 19.09
CA ILE A 368 -6.65 -11.19 18.09
C ILE A 368 -7.35 -12.37 17.39
N PRO A 369 -8.68 -12.53 17.48
CA PRO A 369 -9.39 -13.58 16.77
C PRO A 369 -9.17 -13.48 15.26
N SER A 370 -9.13 -14.62 14.55
CA SER A 370 -9.17 -14.61 13.08
C SER A 370 -10.48 -14.02 12.59
N TYR A 371 -10.42 -13.22 11.53
CA TYR A 371 -11.60 -12.69 10.86
C TYR A 371 -11.87 -13.47 9.57
N THR A 372 -13.14 -13.81 9.33
CA THR A 372 -13.58 -14.45 8.09
C THR A 372 -14.52 -13.50 7.38
N TYR A 373 -14.19 -13.17 6.14
CA TYR A 373 -14.99 -12.30 5.31
C TYR A 373 -16.26 -13.01 4.82
N PRO A 374 -17.36 -12.27 4.62
CA PRO A 374 -18.59 -12.84 4.08
C PRO A 374 -18.41 -13.33 2.64
N ASP A 375 -19.17 -14.36 2.25
CA ASP A 375 -19.11 -14.92 0.89
C ASP A 375 -19.41 -13.88 -0.22
N SER A 376 -20.07 -12.77 0.11
CA SER A 376 -20.40 -11.69 -0.83
C SER A 376 -19.19 -10.94 -1.39
N VAL A 377 -18.05 -11.00 -0.68
CA VAL A 377 -16.77 -10.42 -1.16
C VAL A 377 -15.79 -11.49 -1.65
N LYS A 378 -16.26 -12.74 -1.75
CA LYS A 378 -15.50 -13.86 -2.30
C LYS A 378 -15.94 -14.15 -3.73
N ASN A 379 -15.13 -14.92 -4.46
CA ASN A 379 -15.42 -15.34 -5.83
C ASN A 379 -15.57 -14.17 -6.82
N SER A 380 -14.66 -13.19 -6.75
CA SER A 380 -14.64 -12.06 -7.68
C SER A 380 -14.21 -12.45 -9.10
N VAL A 381 -13.49 -13.56 -9.26
CA VAL A 381 -13.10 -14.09 -10.57
C VAL A 381 -14.30 -14.76 -11.26
N LYS A 382 -14.84 -14.10 -12.27
CA LYS A 382 -15.99 -14.51 -13.10
C LYS A 382 -15.53 -14.74 -14.54
N ARG A 383 -14.57 -15.65 -14.72
CA ARG A 383 -13.92 -15.93 -16.01
C ARG A 383 -13.92 -17.42 -16.33
N ASN A 384 -14.24 -17.78 -17.57
CA ASN A 384 -14.08 -19.15 -18.06
C ASN A 384 -12.61 -19.47 -18.34
N HIS A 385 -12.26 -20.76 -18.39
CA HIS A 385 -10.92 -21.20 -18.77
C HIS A 385 -10.48 -20.62 -20.12
N ILE A 386 -9.22 -20.22 -20.18
CA ILE A 386 -8.53 -19.70 -21.34
C ILE A 386 -7.78 -20.82 -22.06
N SER A 387 -7.80 -20.78 -23.38
CA SER A 387 -7.03 -21.67 -24.25
C SER A 387 -5.78 -20.98 -24.79
N GLU A 388 -4.79 -21.76 -25.25
CA GLU A 388 -3.59 -21.22 -25.92
C GLU A 388 -3.95 -20.27 -27.07
N LYS A 389 -5.03 -20.59 -27.80
CA LYS A 389 -5.48 -19.82 -28.96
C LYS A 389 -5.92 -18.39 -28.62
N ASP A 390 -6.44 -18.18 -27.41
CA ASP A 390 -6.90 -16.87 -26.97
C ASP A 390 -5.72 -15.91 -26.75
N LEU A 391 -4.54 -16.48 -26.42
CA LEU A 391 -3.30 -15.75 -26.18
C LEU A 391 -2.49 -15.48 -27.47
N GLU A 392 -2.76 -16.17 -28.57
CA GLU A 392 -1.98 -16.00 -29.81
C GLU A 392 -1.94 -14.55 -30.32
N ILE A 393 -0.74 -14.03 -30.58
CA ILE A 393 -0.52 -12.82 -31.39
C ILE A 393 -0.10 -13.27 -32.80
N ARG A 394 -0.95 -12.99 -33.80
CA ARG A 394 -0.82 -13.57 -35.15
C ARG A 394 -0.28 -12.58 -36.16
N THR A 395 0.46 -13.10 -37.13
CA THR A 395 1.01 -12.35 -38.27
C THR A 395 1.06 -13.23 -39.52
N GLU A 396 1.03 -12.61 -40.69
CA GLU A 396 1.25 -13.29 -41.98
C GLU A 396 2.76 -13.37 -42.33
N GLU A 397 3.60 -12.58 -41.67
CA GLU A 397 5.04 -12.50 -41.91
C GLU A 397 5.82 -13.53 -41.07
N SER A 398 7.00 -13.96 -41.54
CA SER A 398 7.85 -14.89 -40.79
C SER A 398 8.55 -14.26 -39.57
N GLN A 399 8.64 -12.94 -39.54
CA GLN A 399 9.16 -12.15 -38.44
C GLN A 399 8.43 -10.80 -38.42
N LYS A 400 8.29 -10.19 -37.24
CA LYS A 400 7.67 -8.86 -37.14
C LYS A 400 8.29 -8.06 -36.00
N LYS A 401 8.29 -6.73 -36.17
CA LYS A 401 8.60 -5.81 -35.08
C LYS A 401 7.43 -5.77 -34.11
N VAL A 402 7.68 -5.99 -32.84
CA VAL A 402 6.66 -6.00 -31.77
C VAL A 402 6.94 -4.92 -30.76
N ARG A 403 5.92 -4.53 -30.00
CA ARG A 403 6.04 -3.57 -28.90
C ARG A 403 6.17 -4.33 -27.58
N CYS A 404 7.20 -3.98 -26.83
CA CYS A 404 7.62 -4.66 -25.62
C CYS A 404 7.71 -3.66 -24.47
N ILE A 405 7.01 -3.94 -23.38
CA ILE A 405 7.12 -3.20 -22.11
C ILE A 405 8.47 -3.57 -21.48
N LYS A 406 9.24 -2.59 -21.05
CA LYS A 406 10.51 -2.80 -20.34
C LYS A 406 10.28 -2.63 -18.85
N LEU A 407 10.38 -3.72 -18.10
CA LEU A 407 10.38 -3.71 -16.64
C LEU A 407 11.63 -2.97 -16.13
N ILE A 408 11.44 -2.12 -15.13
CA ILE A 408 12.51 -1.46 -14.38
C ILE A 408 12.46 -2.05 -12.96
N PRO A 409 13.52 -2.72 -12.48
CA PRO A 409 13.53 -3.27 -11.12
C PRO A 409 13.34 -2.18 -10.06
N ASP A 410 12.66 -2.52 -8.97
CA ASP A 410 12.44 -1.64 -7.80
C ASP A 410 11.66 -0.35 -8.12
N GLN A 411 10.85 -0.34 -9.19
CA GLN A 411 10.05 0.81 -9.61
C GLN A 411 8.72 0.37 -10.24
N ASN A 412 7.67 1.17 -10.04
CA ASN A 412 6.42 1.05 -10.81
C ASN A 412 6.55 1.65 -12.23
N LEU A 413 7.59 2.43 -12.50
CA LEU A 413 7.90 2.99 -13.83
C LEU A 413 8.28 1.90 -14.84
N THR A 414 8.01 2.19 -16.11
CA THR A 414 8.34 1.29 -17.23
C THR A 414 9.07 2.02 -18.34
N GLY A 415 9.80 1.27 -19.16
CA GLY A 415 10.32 1.75 -20.43
C GLY A 415 9.62 1.10 -21.63
N LYS A 416 9.98 1.53 -22.83
CA LYS A 416 9.58 0.88 -24.09
C LYS A 416 10.74 0.25 -24.86
N TYR A 417 10.44 -0.83 -25.55
CA TYR A 417 11.36 -1.52 -26.44
C TYR A 417 10.61 -2.10 -27.64
N GLU A 418 11.20 -2.10 -28.84
CA GLU A 418 10.56 -2.63 -30.05
C GLU A 418 11.45 -3.64 -30.80
N PRO A 419 11.56 -4.89 -30.33
CA PRO A 419 12.36 -5.93 -30.98
C PRO A 419 11.69 -6.53 -32.21
N ILE A 420 12.47 -7.25 -33.01
CA ILE A 420 11.97 -8.15 -34.05
C ILE A 420 11.95 -9.57 -33.48
N ILE A 421 10.81 -10.25 -33.56
CA ILE A 421 10.67 -11.65 -33.14
C ILE A 421 10.14 -12.52 -34.29
N ASN A 422 10.42 -13.81 -34.21
CA ASN A 422 10.04 -14.78 -35.23
C ASN A 422 8.61 -15.30 -35.02
N ALA A 423 7.94 -15.57 -36.13
CA ALA A 423 6.67 -16.28 -36.15
C ALA A 423 6.87 -17.75 -36.51
N LYS A 424 6.09 -18.63 -35.89
CA LYS A 424 5.98 -20.05 -36.26
C LYS A 424 4.52 -20.38 -36.48
N ASN A 425 4.18 -20.91 -37.66
CA ASN A 425 2.80 -21.17 -38.07
C ASN A 425 1.87 -19.95 -37.95
N GLY A 426 2.41 -18.75 -38.22
CA GLY A 426 1.67 -17.48 -38.15
C GLY A 426 1.43 -16.94 -36.73
N ILE A 427 2.09 -17.50 -35.71
CA ILE A 427 2.04 -17.04 -34.32
C ILE A 427 3.41 -16.50 -33.93
N LEU A 428 3.47 -15.26 -33.44
CA LEU A 428 4.68 -14.64 -32.91
C LEU A 428 5.00 -15.27 -31.55
N LEU A 429 6.21 -15.82 -31.40
CA LEU A 429 6.60 -16.56 -30.20
C LEU A 429 7.59 -15.75 -29.33
N PRO A 430 7.56 -15.93 -28.00
CA PRO A 430 8.59 -15.43 -27.10
C PRO A 430 10.01 -15.81 -27.52
N ASP A 431 10.97 -14.91 -27.27
CA ASP A 431 12.40 -15.12 -27.49
C ASP A 431 13.16 -15.03 -26.16
N MET A 432 13.33 -16.18 -25.51
CA MET A 432 14.01 -16.29 -24.21
C MET A 432 15.51 -15.93 -24.26
N ASN A 433 16.16 -15.96 -25.42
CA ASN A 433 17.57 -15.58 -25.53
C ASN A 433 17.76 -14.07 -25.39
N ASN A 434 16.79 -13.30 -25.89
CA ASN A 434 16.76 -11.84 -25.81
C ASN A 434 15.81 -11.32 -24.70
N ASP A 435 15.32 -12.22 -23.84
CA ASP A 435 14.36 -11.93 -22.78
C ASP A 435 13.11 -11.18 -23.26
N ILE A 436 12.52 -11.69 -24.33
CA ILE A 436 11.24 -11.19 -24.87
C ILE A 436 10.17 -12.21 -24.55
N LEU A 437 9.35 -11.91 -23.56
CA LEU A 437 8.30 -12.78 -23.05
C LEU A 437 6.93 -12.27 -23.48
N GLU A 438 5.94 -13.16 -23.60
CA GLU A 438 4.57 -12.72 -23.83
C GLU A 438 3.91 -12.36 -22.50
N ILE A 439 3.15 -11.27 -22.52
CA ILE A 439 2.36 -10.79 -21.39
C ILE A 439 0.91 -10.62 -21.83
N ALA A 440 -0.03 -11.00 -20.96
CA ALA A 440 -1.44 -10.79 -21.21
C ALA A 440 -2.17 -10.34 -19.94
N CYS A 441 -3.19 -9.49 -20.13
CA CYS A 441 -4.11 -9.04 -19.10
C CYS A 441 -5.54 -9.42 -19.52
N ILE A 442 -6.23 -10.18 -18.68
CA ILE A 442 -7.49 -10.86 -19.01
C ILE A 442 -8.59 -10.32 -18.10
N GLU A 443 -9.62 -9.72 -18.72
CA GLU A 443 -10.76 -9.23 -17.96
C GLU A 443 -11.43 -10.36 -17.19
N ARG A 444 -11.59 -10.17 -15.88
CA ARG A 444 -11.99 -11.27 -14.98
C ARG A 444 -13.35 -11.10 -14.32
N TYR A 445 -13.96 -9.93 -14.42
CA TYR A 445 -15.19 -9.60 -13.71
C TYR A 445 -16.46 -9.97 -14.51
N GLY A 446 -16.30 -10.46 -15.74
CA GLY A 446 -17.38 -10.85 -16.63
C GLY A 446 -18.08 -9.65 -17.26
N ARG A 447 -17.43 -8.48 -17.31
CA ARG A 447 -17.99 -7.25 -17.87
C ARG A 447 -17.86 -7.19 -19.38
N ASN A 448 -16.73 -7.63 -19.94
CA ASN A 448 -16.46 -7.48 -21.38
C ASN A 448 -15.71 -8.67 -22.03
N ASN A 449 -15.12 -9.57 -21.23
CA ASN A 449 -14.37 -10.73 -21.67
C ASN A 449 -13.07 -10.44 -22.47
N ASN A 450 -12.57 -9.21 -22.45
CA ASN A 450 -11.39 -8.77 -23.18
C ASN A 450 -10.10 -9.49 -22.74
N ILE A 451 -9.12 -9.51 -23.65
CA ILE A 451 -7.76 -10.01 -23.42
C ILE A 451 -6.80 -9.05 -24.11
N GLY A 452 -6.08 -8.26 -23.32
CA GLY A 452 -4.98 -7.44 -23.79
C GLY A 452 -3.71 -8.27 -23.87
N LYS A 453 -2.94 -8.09 -24.94
CA LYS A 453 -1.75 -8.89 -25.24
C LYS A 453 -0.61 -8.00 -25.70
N ALA A 454 0.59 -8.28 -25.23
CA ALA A 454 1.82 -7.58 -25.62
C ALA A 454 3.05 -8.46 -25.35
N TYR A 455 4.23 -7.86 -25.45
CA TYR A 455 5.48 -8.46 -24.99
C TYR A 455 6.06 -7.67 -23.82
N VAL A 456 6.92 -8.32 -23.04
CA VAL A 456 7.66 -7.73 -21.92
C VAL A 456 9.10 -8.22 -21.90
N THR A 457 10.00 -7.38 -21.39
CA THR A 457 11.41 -7.70 -21.14
C THR A 457 11.82 -7.23 -19.75
N GLY A 458 12.77 -7.93 -19.13
CA GLY A 458 13.34 -7.66 -17.81
C GLY A 458 13.17 -8.80 -16.81
N PHE A 459 12.22 -9.71 -17.00
CA PHE A 459 11.96 -10.83 -16.07
C PHE A 459 13.01 -11.94 -16.13
N GLY A 460 13.59 -12.19 -17.30
CA GLY A 460 14.62 -13.23 -17.50
C GLY A 460 14.11 -14.68 -17.53
N LEU A 461 12.81 -14.94 -17.50
CA LEU A 461 12.25 -16.30 -17.48
C LEU A 461 12.80 -17.17 -18.62
N LYS A 462 13.21 -18.39 -18.29
CA LYS A 462 13.75 -19.36 -19.28
C LYS A 462 12.82 -20.53 -19.55
N ASN A 463 11.78 -20.71 -18.75
CA ASN A 463 10.72 -21.68 -18.97
C ASN A 463 9.50 -21.30 -18.11
N GLY A 464 8.34 -21.92 -18.39
CA GLY A 464 7.14 -21.73 -17.58
C GLY A 464 6.43 -20.39 -17.74
N ALA A 465 5.53 -20.12 -16.80
CA ALA A 465 4.77 -18.88 -16.70
C ALA A 465 4.37 -18.62 -15.24
N ILE A 466 4.17 -17.35 -14.90
CA ILE A 466 3.54 -16.91 -13.65
C ILE A 466 2.28 -16.12 -13.99
N ALA A 467 1.23 -16.30 -13.19
CA ALA A 467 -0.03 -15.57 -13.32
C ALA A 467 -0.57 -15.19 -11.95
N GLU A 468 -1.34 -14.11 -11.91
CA GLU A 468 -2.00 -13.65 -10.69
C GLU A 468 -3.29 -12.89 -10.97
N SER A 469 -4.08 -12.66 -9.92
CA SER A 469 -5.24 -11.76 -9.93
C SER A 469 -4.99 -10.43 -9.22
N VAL A 470 -3.73 -10.12 -8.91
CA VAL A 470 -3.29 -8.83 -8.38
C VAL A 470 -2.59 -8.09 -9.52
N ALA A 471 -3.25 -7.10 -10.09
CA ALA A 471 -2.74 -6.33 -11.22
C ALA A 471 -3.16 -4.87 -11.11
N HIS A 472 -2.31 -4.04 -10.52
CA HIS A 472 -2.63 -2.65 -10.18
C HIS A 472 -3.27 -1.88 -11.37
N ASP A 473 -4.40 -1.20 -11.23
CA ASP A 473 -5.32 -1.19 -10.06
C ASP A 473 -6.60 -1.97 -10.35
N THR A 474 -6.92 -2.20 -11.63
CA THR A 474 -8.16 -2.91 -11.97
C THR A 474 -8.17 -4.37 -11.58
N HIS A 475 -7.00 -4.93 -11.28
CA HIS A 475 -6.79 -6.30 -10.83
C HIS A 475 -7.44 -7.34 -11.73
N ASN A 476 -7.31 -7.18 -13.03
CA ASN A 476 -7.62 -8.26 -13.96
C ASN A 476 -6.58 -9.39 -13.83
N LEU A 477 -6.83 -10.56 -14.42
CA LEU A 477 -5.81 -11.61 -14.37
C LEU A 477 -4.64 -11.17 -15.24
N ILE A 478 -3.42 -11.24 -14.73
CA ILE A 478 -2.22 -10.93 -15.48
C ILE A 478 -1.30 -12.14 -15.53
N VAL A 479 -0.62 -12.34 -16.65
CA VAL A 479 0.30 -13.46 -16.87
C VAL A 479 1.51 -13.02 -17.67
N VAL A 480 2.68 -13.57 -17.33
CA VAL A 480 3.87 -13.52 -18.18
C VAL A 480 4.43 -14.94 -18.32
N GLY A 481 4.89 -15.29 -19.52
CA GLY A 481 5.45 -16.63 -19.73
C GLY A 481 6.27 -16.79 -20.99
N THR A 482 6.93 -17.95 -21.07
CA THR A 482 7.78 -18.32 -22.21
C THR A 482 7.04 -19.06 -23.30
N ASN A 483 5.82 -19.52 -23.03
CA ASN A 483 4.99 -20.26 -23.97
C ASN A 483 3.50 -20.23 -23.58
N LEU A 484 2.62 -20.31 -24.58
CA LEU A 484 1.18 -20.19 -24.41
C LEU A 484 0.57 -21.28 -23.52
N LYS A 485 1.12 -22.49 -23.54
CA LYS A 485 0.60 -23.63 -22.76
C LYS A 485 0.75 -23.40 -21.27
N ASP A 486 1.94 -23.00 -20.83
CA ASP A 486 2.19 -22.68 -19.42
C ASP A 486 1.39 -21.44 -19.01
N MET A 487 1.32 -20.41 -19.86
CA MET A 487 0.49 -19.23 -19.58
C MET A 487 -0.98 -19.60 -19.36
N ALA A 488 -1.60 -20.36 -20.27
CA ALA A 488 -2.97 -20.83 -20.11
C ALA A 488 -3.15 -21.70 -18.85
N THR A 489 -2.15 -22.55 -18.54
CA THR A 489 -2.18 -23.39 -17.33
C THR A 489 -2.19 -22.53 -16.06
N ALA A 490 -1.31 -21.53 -15.96
CA ALA A 490 -1.23 -20.63 -14.81
C ALA A 490 -2.51 -19.79 -14.66
N ILE A 491 -3.02 -19.18 -15.74
CA ILE A 491 -4.28 -18.41 -15.73
C ILE A 491 -5.43 -19.28 -15.20
N ASN A 492 -5.59 -20.50 -15.74
CA ASN A 492 -6.69 -21.38 -15.37
C ASN A 492 -6.61 -21.83 -13.91
N ALA A 493 -5.41 -21.99 -13.35
CA ALA A 493 -5.26 -22.26 -11.92
C ALA A 493 -5.70 -21.07 -11.06
N VAL A 494 -5.39 -19.83 -11.45
CA VAL A 494 -5.89 -18.63 -10.74
C VAL A 494 -7.42 -18.54 -10.83
N ILE A 495 -8.00 -18.89 -11.99
CA ILE A 495 -9.46 -18.99 -12.17
C ILE A 495 -10.05 -20.05 -11.23
N ASP A 496 -9.49 -21.26 -11.20
CA ASP A 496 -9.99 -22.38 -10.40
C ASP A 496 -9.92 -22.10 -8.89
N MET A 497 -8.91 -21.35 -8.45
CA MET A 497 -8.79 -20.89 -7.07
C MET A 497 -9.78 -19.77 -6.71
N GLY A 498 -10.39 -19.11 -7.70
CA GLY A 498 -11.21 -17.93 -7.50
C GLY A 498 -10.39 -16.67 -7.17
N GLY A 499 -9.13 -16.63 -7.60
CA GLY A 499 -8.16 -15.57 -7.33
C GLY A 499 -6.94 -16.06 -6.55
N GLY A 500 -5.79 -15.46 -6.81
CA GLY A 500 -4.51 -15.90 -6.24
C GLY A 500 -3.32 -15.70 -7.16
N LEU A 501 -2.23 -16.37 -6.80
CA LEU A 501 -0.97 -16.45 -7.53
C LEU A 501 -0.75 -17.89 -8.01
N ALA A 502 -0.21 -18.08 -9.21
CA ALA A 502 0.16 -19.39 -9.72
C ALA A 502 1.45 -19.35 -10.54
N ALA A 503 2.30 -20.36 -10.37
CA ALA A 503 3.45 -20.63 -11.21
C ALA A 503 3.27 -21.99 -11.91
N SER A 504 3.61 -22.05 -13.19
CA SER A 504 3.46 -23.26 -13.99
C SER A 504 4.71 -23.58 -14.82
N GLN A 505 4.90 -24.87 -15.10
CA GLN A 505 5.97 -25.37 -15.93
C GLN A 505 5.55 -26.69 -16.60
N ASN A 506 5.82 -26.85 -17.89
CA ASN A 506 5.51 -28.07 -18.65
C ASN A 506 4.03 -28.48 -18.64
N GLY A 507 3.12 -27.50 -18.54
CA GLY A 507 1.67 -27.68 -18.46
C GLY A 507 1.18 -28.19 -17.10
N ARG A 508 1.91 -27.89 -16.02
CA ARG A 508 1.55 -28.26 -14.64
C ARG A 508 1.78 -27.08 -13.71
N ILE A 509 0.96 -26.99 -12.66
CA ILE A 509 1.18 -26.04 -11.56
C ILE A 509 2.30 -26.58 -10.68
N ILE A 510 3.29 -25.71 -10.43
CA ILE A 510 4.44 -26.03 -9.57
C ILE A 510 4.35 -25.33 -8.20
N SER A 511 3.60 -24.22 -8.10
CA SER A 511 3.26 -23.56 -6.84
C SER A 511 2.07 -22.62 -7.03
N GLN A 512 1.32 -22.37 -5.96
CA GLN A 512 0.15 -21.49 -5.97
C GLN A 512 -0.18 -20.97 -4.56
N LEU A 513 -0.83 -19.80 -4.50
CA LEU A 513 -1.39 -19.18 -3.30
C LEU A 513 -2.81 -18.68 -3.62
N ARG A 514 -3.80 -19.13 -2.85
CA ARG A 514 -5.21 -18.74 -3.05
C ARG A 514 -5.55 -17.48 -2.28
N LEU A 515 -6.19 -16.52 -2.96
CA LEU A 515 -6.60 -15.22 -2.41
C LEU A 515 -8.13 -15.04 -2.61
N PRO A 516 -8.97 -15.66 -1.79
CA PRO A 516 -10.40 -15.77 -2.05
C PRO A 516 -11.18 -14.45 -1.91
N VAL A 517 -10.68 -13.47 -1.16
CA VAL A 517 -11.38 -12.19 -0.91
C VAL A 517 -10.94 -11.18 -1.97
N GLY A 518 -11.86 -10.79 -2.84
CA GLY A 518 -11.56 -9.92 -3.99
C GLY A 518 -10.58 -10.49 -5.01
N GLY A 519 -9.97 -11.66 -4.79
CA GLY A 519 -8.79 -12.11 -5.54
C GLY A 519 -7.48 -11.45 -5.09
N LEU A 520 -7.48 -10.81 -3.92
CA LEU A 520 -6.40 -9.91 -3.47
C LEU A 520 -5.83 -10.33 -2.11
N ILE A 521 -6.70 -10.70 -1.16
CA ILE A 521 -6.29 -11.11 0.19
C ILE A 521 -6.84 -12.49 0.55
N THR A 522 -6.25 -13.10 1.57
CA THR A 522 -6.73 -14.37 2.12
C THR A 522 -7.11 -14.27 3.59
N ASP A 523 -8.30 -14.78 3.90
CA ASP A 523 -8.81 -14.98 5.26
C ASP A 523 -8.69 -16.44 5.71
N GLU A 524 -7.98 -17.27 4.94
CA GLU A 524 -7.80 -18.72 5.18
C GLU A 524 -6.47 -19.04 5.85
N LEU A 525 -5.52 -18.12 5.80
CA LEU A 525 -4.16 -18.24 6.32
C LEU A 525 -3.87 -17.10 7.31
N ASN A 526 -3.04 -17.38 8.31
CA ASN A 526 -2.50 -16.33 9.16
C ASN A 526 -1.31 -15.63 8.50
N GLY A 527 -0.87 -14.50 9.06
CA GLY A 527 0.19 -13.68 8.46
C GLY A 527 1.51 -14.43 8.20
N HIS A 528 1.93 -15.29 9.14
CA HIS A 528 3.13 -16.12 8.98
C HIS A 528 2.99 -17.11 7.83
N GLN A 529 1.84 -17.77 7.71
CA GLN A 529 1.59 -18.72 6.62
C GLN A 529 1.56 -18.04 5.24
N VAL A 530 1.02 -16.83 5.14
CA VAL A 530 1.05 -16.04 3.90
C VAL A 530 2.49 -15.66 3.54
N SER A 531 3.26 -15.16 4.51
CA SER A 531 4.70 -14.86 4.36
C SER A 531 5.50 -16.07 3.86
N GLU A 532 5.36 -17.23 4.50
CA GLU A 532 6.01 -18.48 4.07
C GLU A 532 5.61 -18.89 2.63
N LYS A 533 4.33 -18.72 2.26
CA LYS A 533 3.82 -19.09 0.94
C LYS A 533 4.32 -18.17 -0.16
N ILE A 534 4.39 -16.86 0.09
CA ILE A 534 4.99 -15.89 -0.84
C ILE A 534 6.47 -16.21 -1.05
N TYR A 535 7.21 -16.44 0.05
CA TYR A 535 8.61 -16.84 -0.05
C TYR A 535 8.80 -18.14 -0.86
N GLU A 536 7.96 -19.16 -0.62
CA GLU A 536 8.01 -20.44 -1.33
C GLU A 536 7.79 -20.27 -2.84
N ILE A 537 6.74 -19.55 -3.25
CA ILE A 537 6.41 -19.37 -4.68
C ILE A 537 7.48 -18.54 -5.39
N GLU A 538 7.96 -17.45 -4.79
CA GLU A 538 9.01 -16.60 -5.38
C GLU A 538 10.32 -17.36 -5.53
N LYS A 539 10.70 -18.17 -4.53
CA LYS A 539 11.87 -19.03 -4.62
C LYS A 539 11.76 -20.04 -5.76
N ILE A 540 10.59 -20.68 -5.93
CA ILE A 540 10.35 -21.61 -7.03
C ILE A 540 10.45 -20.90 -8.40
N VAL A 541 9.89 -19.69 -8.51
CA VAL A 541 9.96 -18.89 -9.74
C VAL A 541 11.41 -18.51 -10.07
N SER A 542 12.20 -18.12 -9.08
CA SER A 542 13.62 -17.82 -9.28
C SER A 542 14.44 -19.07 -9.64
N GLU A 543 14.31 -20.16 -8.88
CA GLU A 543 15.17 -21.34 -9.03
C GLU A 543 14.78 -22.23 -10.22
N GLN A 544 13.49 -22.43 -10.48
CA GLN A 544 13.00 -23.36 -11.50
C GLN A 544 12.66 -22.68 -12.83
N LEU A 545 12.09 -21.47 -12.78
CA LEU A 545 11.76 -20.69 -13.98
C LEU A 545 12.89 -19.74 -14.41
N HIS A 546 13.92 -19.60 -13.57
CA HIS A 546 15.09 -18.73 -13.78
C HIS A 546 14.77 -17.25 -13.87
N CYS A 547 13.73 -16.79 -13.16
CA CYS A 547 13.44 -15.36 -13.05
C CYS A 547 14.60 -14.65 -12.35
N ILE A 548 15.04 -13.53 -12.92
CA ILE A 548 16.16 -12.75 -12.37
C ILE A 548 15.70 -11.59 -11.47
N VAL A 549 14.43 -11.22 -11.55
CA VAL A 549 13.84 -10.13 -10.78
C VAL A 549 13.35 -10.70 -9.44
N HIS A 550 13.66 -10.01 -8.35
CA HIS A 550 13.11 -10.32 -7.04
C HIS A 550 11.64 -9.89 -6.98
N SER A 551 10.82 -10.53 -6.14
CA SER A 551 9.39 -10.21 -6.04
C SER A 551 8.68 -10.10 -7.40
N PRO A 552 8.74 -11.16 -8.24
CA PRO A 552 8.29 -11.11 -9.62
C PRO A 552 6.79 -10.85 -9.78
N PHE A 553 5.96 -11.26 -8.82
CA PHE A 553 4.51 -10.99 -8.83
C PHE A 553 4.23 -9.50 -8.63
N MET A 554 4.82 -8.87 -7.62
CA MET A 554 4.68 -7.43 -7.40
C MET A 554 5.12 -6.59 -8.62
N HIS A 555 6.25 -6.94 -9.24
CA HIS A 555 6.67 -6.27 -10.48
C HIS A 555 5.72 -6.52 -11.66
N LEU A 556 5.15 -7.73 -11.79
CA LEU A 556 4.17 -8.03 -12.83
C LEU A 556 2.89 -7.20 -12.65
N SER A 557 2.41 -7.09 -11.40
CA SER A 557 1.24 -6.29 -11.05
C SER A 557 1.36 -4.84 -11.53
N PHE A 558 2.50 -4.17 -11.29
CA PHE A 558 2.71 -2.78 -11.72
C PHE A 558 2.74 -2.56 -13.24
N LEU A 559 2.93 -3.62 -14.05
CA LEU A 559 2.86 -3.47 -15.51
C LEU A 559 1.43 -3.20 -16.00
N ALA A 560 0.42 -3.43 -15.15
CA ALA A 560 -0.97 -3.09 -15.45
C ALA A 560 -1.40 -1.67 -15.06
N LEU A 561 -0.55 -0.94 -14.32
CA LEU A 561 -0.87 0.35 -13.73
C LEU A 561 -0.99 1.47 -14.77
N SER A 562 -2.21 1.70 -15.28
CA SER A 562 -2.50 2.60 -16.41
C SER A 562 -2.29 4.09 -16.10
N THR A 563 -2.02 4.44 -14.85
CA THR A 563 -1.74 5.78 -14.34
C THR A 563 -0.23 6.09 -14.30
N SER A 564 0.62 5.06 -14.38
CA SER A 564 2.08 5.22 -14.41
C SER A 564 2.58 5.34 -15.87
N PRO A 565 3.51 6.27 -16.17
CA PRO A 565 3.88 6.61 -17.54
C PRO A 565 4.60 5.51 -18.33
N GLU A 566 4.72 5.87 -19.62
CA GLU A 566 5.10 5.11 -20.81
C GLU A 566 4.12 3.98 -21.20
N TRP A 567 4.55 2.72 -21.17
CA TRP A 567 3.79 1.60 -21.75
C TRP A 567 3.34 0.58 -20.70
N LYS A 568 2.03 0.33 -20.66
CA LYS A 568 1.37 -0.56 -19.70
C LYS A 568 0.48 -1.58 -20.40
N ILE A 569 -0.02 -2.59 -19.69
CA ILE A 569 -0.95 -3.59 -20.24
C ILE A 569 -2.25 -3.63 -19.45
N THR A 570 -3.38 -3.44 -20.12
CA THR A 570 -4.71 -3.60 -19.51
C THR A 570 -5.49 -4.69 -20.24
N ASP A 571 -6.71 -4.98 -19.80
CA ASP A 571 -7.60 -5.89 -20.52
C ASP A 571 -7.86 -5.41 -21.97
N LYS A 572 -7.70 -4.12 -22.25
CA LYS A 572 -7.93 -3.54 -23.59
C LYS A 572 -6.72 -3.67 -24.52
N GLY A 573 -5.52 -3.96 -24.00
CA GLY A 573 -4.31 -4.10 -24.80
C GLY A 573 -3.10 -3.38 -24.22
N LEU A 574 -2.09 -3.16 -25.07
CA LEU A 574 -0.93 -2.32 -24.74
C LEU A 574 -1.38 -0.86 -24.70
N ILE A 575 -1.13 -0.16 -23.60
CA ILE A 575 -1.54 1.22 -23.38
C ILE A 575 -0.32 2.13 -23.49
N ASP A 576 -0.43 3.16 -24.32
CA ASP A 576 0.41 4.35 -24.26
C ASP A 576 -0.25 5.36 -23.34
N VAL A 577 0.20 5.38 -22.08
CA VAL A 577 -0.41 6.18 -21.00
C VAL A 577 -0.29 7.66 -21.31
N ASN A 578 0.87 8.11 -21.81
CA ASN A 578 1.11 9.51 -22.14
C ASN A 578 0.21 10.01 -23.28
N ASN A 579 -0.20 9.12 -24.19
CA ASN A 579 -1.06 9.48 -25.30
C ASN A 579 -2.52 9.05 -25.13
N PHE A 580 -2.88 8.40 -24.02
CA PHE A 580 -4.21 7.84 -23.76
C PHE A 580 -4.70 6.96 -24.91
N LYS A 581 -3.84 6.04 -25.39
CA LYS A 581 -4.13 5.20 -26.56
C LYS A 581 -3.88 3.74 -26.30
N VAL A 582 -4.78 2.91 -26.82
CA VAL A 582 -4.52 1.48 -27.00
C VAL A 582 -3.68 1.31 -28.27
N LEU A 583 -2.53 0.67 -28.15
CA LEU A 583 -1.62 0.33 -29.22
C LEU A 583 -1.80 -1.14 -29.65
N SER A 584 -1.52 -1.41 -30.92
CA SER A 584 -1.31 -2.78 -31.39
C SER A 584 -0.02 -3.35 -30.78
N PRO A 585 0.03 -4.63 -30.37
CA PRO A 585 1.27 -5.28 -29.95
C PRO A 585 2.27 -5.46 -31.10
N ILE A 586 1.81 -5.37 -32.34
CA ILE A 586 2.64 -5.36 -33.54
C ILE A 586 2.91 -3.91 -33.95
N ALA A 587 4.19 -3.55 -34.09
CA ALA A 587 4.59 -2.25 -34.61
C ALA A 587 4.43 -2.22 -36.14
N GLU A 588 4.10 -1.03 -36.65
CA GLU A 588 3.93 -0.79 -38.09
C GLU A 588 5.24 -0.95 -38.87
#